data_AF-A0A1S2Q0A1-F1
#
_entry.id   AF-A0A1S2Q0A1-F1
#
_cell.length_a   1.000
_cell.length_b   1.000
_cell.length_c   1.000
_cell.angle_alpha   90.00
_cell.angle_beta   90.00
_cell.angle_gamma   90.00
#
_symmetry.space_group_name_H-M   'P 1'
#
loop_
_entity.id
_entity.type
_entity.pdbx_description
1 polymer ?
#
loop_
_entity_poly.entity_id
_entity_poly.type
_entity_poly.pdbx_seq_one_letter_code
_entity_poly.pdbx_strand_id
1 'polypeptide(L)'
;MRRGFVSARSSRAVASLLLVLLPVLLLDTGNLSATVALAATAAAGSAFSVCLLLSARSAPAVPPTRVRTAIRDRDRRTAFLPQRDPDAPGRRRPRAPGRALPATAA
;
A
#
# COMPACT_ATOMS: atom_id res chain seq x y z
N MET A 1 -6.93 17.94 -4.53
CA MET A 1 -7.71 17.46 -3.36
C MET A 1 -6.93 16.41 -2.53
N ARG A 2 -5.81 16.78 -1.89
CA ARG A 2 -4.95 15.83 -1.12
C ARG A 2 -4.96 16.05 0.41
N ARG A 3 -5.79 16.98 0.91
CA ARG A 3 -5.77 17.41 2.31
C ARG A 3 -6.47 16.44 3.29
N GLY A 4 -7.42 15.61 2.82
CA GLY A 4 -8.18 14.71 3.70
C GLY A 4 -7.39 13.52 4.26
N PHE A 5 -6.43 12.98 3.49
CA PHE A 5 -5.68 11.79 3.91
C PHE A 5 -4.65 12.06 5.01
N VAL A 6 -4.17 13.30 5.16
CA VAL A 6 -3.19 13.65 6.20
C VAL A 6 -3.89 13.80 7.55
N SER A 7 -5.08 14.44 7.57
CA SER A 7 -5.89 14.61 8.78
C SER A 7 -6.34 13.27 9.37
N ALA A 8 -6.87 12.37 8.53
CA ALA A 8 -7.29 11.03 8.98
C ALA A 8 -6.11 10.14 9.44
N ARG A 9 -4.89 10.41 8.98
CA ARG A 9 -3.70 9.64 9.37
C ARG A 9 -3.12 10.16 10.69
N SER A 10 -3.19 11.47 10.92
CA SER A 10 -2.82 12.10 12.19
C SER A 10 -3.79 11.72 13.30
N SER A 11 -5.11 11.72 13.04
CA SER A 11 -6.11 11.31 14.03
C SER A 11 -5.95 9.84 14.46
N ARG A 12 -5.61 8.95 13.50
CA ARG A 12 -5.30 7.54 13.81
C ARG A 12 -4.05 7.41 14.67
N ALA A 13 -2.99 8.16 14.37
CA ALA A 13 -1.76 8.14 15.17
C ALA A 13 -2.01 8.63 16.62
N VAL A 14 -2.80 9.69 16.79
CA VAL A 14 -3.20 10.21 18.11
C VAL A 14 -4.06 9.21 18.86
N ALA A 15 -5.03 8.56 18.18
CA ALA A 15 -5.86 7.51 18.79
C ALA A 15 -5.02 6.29 19.21
N SER A 16 -4.07 5.86 18.38
CA SER A 16 -3.14 4.78 18.73
C SER A 16 -2.26 5.13 19.93
N LEU A 17 -1.77 6.38 20.00
CA LEU A 17 -0.98 6.85 21.14
C LEU A 17 -1.81 6.83 22.44
N LEU A 18 -3.04 7.35 22.40
CA LEU A 18 -3.96 7.33 23.55
C LEU A 18 -4.32 5.91 23.98
N LEU A 19 -4.56 5.00 23.03
CA LEU A 19 -4.87 3.60 23.32
C LEU A 19 -3.72 2.88 24.02
N VAL A 20 -2.47 3.26 23.75
CA VAL A 20 -1.28 2.70 24.41
C VAL A 20 -1.02 3.41 25.75
N LEU A 21 -1.19 4.72 25.84
CA LEU A 21 -0.87 5.48 27.06
C LEU A 21 -1.90 5.27 28.18
N LEU A 22 -3.18 5.10 27.83
CA LEU A 22 -4.26 4.87 28.78
C LEU A 22 -4.05 3.61 29.65
N PRO A 23 -3.80 2.41 29.11
CA PRO A 23 -3.56 1.23 29.93
C PRO A 23 -2.30 1.38 30.79
N VAL A 24 -1.27 2.08 30.32
CA VAL A 24 -0.04 2.33 31.09
C VAL A 24 -0.35 3.13 32.34
N LEU A 25 -1.12 4.22 32.20
CA LEU A 25 -1.52 5.06 33.32
C LEU A 25 -2.43 4.32 34.31
N LEU A 26 -3.22 3.35 33.83
CA LEU A 26 -4.06 2.49 34.68
C LEU A 26 -3.28 1.34 35.36
N LEU A 27 -2.21 0.84 34.74
CA LEU A 27 -1.43 -0.31 35.24
C LEU A 27 -0.21 0.10 36.08
N ASP A 28 0.08 1.39 36.26
CA ASP A 28 1.24 1.90 37.01
C ASP A 28 1.07 1.78 38.54
N THR A 29 0.52 0.66 39.01
CA THR A 29 0.35 0.29 40.41
C THR A 29 1.48 -0.64 40.91
N GLY A 30 2.74 -0.29 40.60
CA GLY A 30 3.90 -0.72 41.39
C GLY A 30 4.78 -1.87 40.85
N ASN A 31 4.69 -2.25 39.58
CA ASN A 31 5.55 -3.31 39.02
C ASN A 31 6.65 -2.77 38.10
N LEU A 32 7.85 -2.58 38.64
CA LEU A 32 9.03 -2.10 37.91
C LEU A 32 9.34 -2.93 36.64
N SER A 33 9.18 -4.24 36.69
CA SER A 33 9.41 -5.10 35.52
C SER A 33 8.44 -4.80 34.37
N ALA A 34 7.17 -4.53 34.70
CA ALA A 34 6.16 -4.12 33.72
C ALA A 34 6.50 -2.75 33.11
N THR A 35 6.95 -1.79 33.94
CA THR A 35 7.35 -0.46 33.46
C THR A 35 8.55 -0.53 32.50
N VAL A 36 9.54 -1.40 32.79
CA VAL A 36 10.73 -1.57 31.94
C VAL A 36 10.39 -2.28 30.62
N ALA A 37 9.62 -3.38 30.67
CA ALA A 37 9.19 -4.10 29.46
C ALA A 37 8.36 -3.20 28.52
N LEU A 38 7.50 -2.37 29.11
CA LEU A 38 6.73 -1.38 28.40
C LEU A 38 7.60 -0.27 27.83
N ALA A 39 8.54 0.28 28.60
CA ALA A 39 9.46 1.31 28.13
C ALA A 39 10.31 0.80 26.96
N ALA A 40 10.78 -0.44 27.01
CA ALA A 40 11.49 -1.10 25.92
C ALA A 40 10.60 -1.24 24.67
N THR A 41 9.32 -1.61 24.84
CA THR A 41 8.36 -1.74 23.74
C THR A 41 8.04 -0.38 23.11
N ALA A 42 7.86 0.66 23.93
CA ALA A 42 7.63 2.02 23.47
C ALA A 42 8.85 2.58 22.72
N ALA A 43 10.06 2.34 23.23
CA ALA A 43 11.31 2.72 22.58
C ALA A 43 11.45 2.02 21.21
N ALA A 44 11.27 0.69 21.15
CA ALA A 44 11.32 -0.06 19.91
C ALA A 44 10.24 0.41 18.91
N GLY A 45 9.01 0.59 19.37
CA GLY A 45 7.90 1.11 18.56
C GLY A 45 8.19 2.49 17.99
N SER A 46 8.77 3.40 18.79
CA SER A 46 9.15 4.74 18.33
C SER A 46 10.25 4.66 17.26
N ALA A 47 11.27 3.83 17.46
CA ALA A 47 12.35 3.64 16.49
C ALA A 47 11.83 3.09 15.15
N PHE A 48 10.95 2.08 15.19
CA PHE A 48 10.30 1.56 13.99
C PHE A 48 9.41 2.59 13.30
N SER A 49 8.66 3.38 14.06
CA SER A 49 7.80 4.44 13.50
C SER A 49 8.63 5.49 12.76
N VAL A 50 9.76 5.91 13.33
CA VAL A 50 10.70 6.83 12.70
C VAL A 50 11.25 6.18 11.43
N CYS A 51 11.75 4.94 11.50
CA CYS A 51 12.28 4.22 10.34
C CYS A 51 11.26 4.10 9.19
N LEU A 52 9.99 3.81 9.50
CA LEU A 52 8.91 3.77 8.52
C LEU A 52 8.61 5.14 7.92
N LEU A 53 8.57 6.21 8.72
CA LEU A 53 8.37 7.57 8.22
C LEU A 53 9.53 8.02 7.33
N LEU A 54 10.77 7.71 7.73
CA LEU A 54 11.98 7.93 6.95
C LEU A 54 11.93 7.17 5.62
N SER A 55 11.47 5.93 5.63
CA SER A 55 11.32 5.11 4.42
C SER A 55 10.22 5.66 3.50
N ALA A 56 9.08 6.04 4.08
CA ALA A 56 7.94 6.58 3.34
C ALA A 56 8.25 7.94 2.69
N ARG A 57 9.00 8.83 3.36
CA ARG A 57 9.41 10.12 2.77
C ARG A 57 10.51 9.97 1.72
N SER A 58 11.27 8.88 1.75
CA SER A 58 12.33 8.59 0.78
C SER A 58 11.77 8.04 -0.54
N ALA A 59 10.49 7.68 -0.59
CA ALA A 59 9.83 7.28 -1.83
C ALA A 59 9.83 8.45 -2.83
N PRO A 60 10.42 8.30 -4.03
CA PRO A 60 10.47 9.38 -5.01
C PRO A 60 9.07 9.84 -5.40
N ALA A 61 8.87 11.15 -5.52
CA ALA A 61 7.63 11.72 -6.04
C ALA A 61 7.52 11.42 -7.54
N VAL A 62 6.80 10.35 -7.87
CA VAL A 62 6.65 9.88 -9.24
C VAL A 62 5.35 10.44 -9.86
N PRO A 63 5.37 11.10 -11.03
CA PRO A 63 4.15 11.51 -11.71
C PRO A 63 3.28 10.28 -12.03
N PRO A 64 1.94 10.37 -11.92
CA PRO A 64 1.05 9.21 -12.07
C PRO A 64 1.16 8.54 -13.44
N THR A 65 1.60 9.29 -14.46
CA THR A 65 1.88 8.78 -15.81
C THR A 65 3.13 7.91 -15.87
N ARG A 66 4.12 8.11 -14.98
CA ARG A 66 5.38 7.35 -14.99
C ARG A 66 5.21 5.88 -14.64
N VAL A 67 4.16 5.52 -13.88
CA VAL A 67 3.79 4.11 -13.69
C VAL A 67 3.33 3.50 -15.01
N ARG A 68 2.45 4.20 -15.74
CA ARG A 68 1.93 3.74 -17.04
C ARG A 68 3.04 3.65 -18.08
N THR A 69 3.95 4.63 -18.12
CA THR A 69 5.08 4.59 -19.08
C THR A 69 6.13 3.58 -18.66
N ALA A 70 6.39 3.38 -17.37
CA ALA A 70 7.33 2.35 -16.92
C ALA A 70 6.80 0.93 -17.17
N ILE A 71 5.50 0.70 -17.03
CA ILE A 71 4.86 -0.56 -17.45
C ILE A 71 5.02 -0.69 -18.97
N ARG A 72 4.62 0.31 -19.75
CA ARG A 72 4.74 0.27 -21.23
C ARG A 72 6.17 0.15 -21.73
N ASP A 73 7.15 0.67 -21.00
CA ASP A 73 8.58 0.57 -21.33
C ASP A 73 9.14 -0.81 -20.94
N ARG A 74 8.72 -1.36 -19.79
CA ARG A 74 9.03 -2.73 -19.40
C ARG A 74 8.45 -3.71 -20.41
N ASP A 75 7.20 -3.54 -20.78
CA ASP A 75 6.46 -4.26 -21.83
C ASP A 75 7.19 -4.26 -23.20
N ARG A 76 7.83 -3.14 -23.56
CA ARG A 76 8.63 -3.05 -24.78
C ARG A 76 10.01 -3.72 -24.66
N ARG A 77 10.59 -3.76 -23.45
CA ARG A 77 11.94 -4.29 -23.18
C ARG A 77 11.94 -5.77 -22.82
N THR A 78 10.90 -6.26 -22.16
CA THR A 78 10.70 -7.69 -21.94
C THR A 78 9.98 -8.20 -23.18
N ALA A 79 10.66 -9.04 -23.96
CA ALA A 79 10.02 -9.76 -25.06
C ALA A 79 8.83 -10.54 -24.47
N PHE A 80 7.63 -9.97 -24.59
CA PHE A 80 6.43 -10.73 -24.32
C PHE A 80 6.48 -11.96 -25.21
N LEU A 81 6.35 -13.15 -24.63
CA LEU A 81 5.68 -14.18 -25.42
C LEU A 81 4.38 -13.52 -25.87
N PRO A 82 4.12 -13.42 -27.19
CA PRO A 82 2.86 -12.88 -27.66
C PRO A 82 1.76 -13.53 -26.84
N GLN A 83 0.89 -12.70 -26.25
CA GLN A 83 -0.30 -13.22 -25.57
C GLN A 83 -0.88 -14.27 -26.50
N ARG A 84 -0.99 -15.53 -26.04
CA ARG A 84 -1.60 -16.59 -26.84
C ARG A 84 -2.91 -16.02 -27.33
N ASP A 85 -3.03 -15.93 -28.65
CA ASP A 85 -4.23 -15.41 -29.28
C ASP A 85 -5.41 -16.15 -28.61
N PRO A 86 -6.31 -15.43 -27.93
CA PRO A 86 -7.45 -16.06 -27.27
C PRO A 86 -8.34 -16.80 -28.28
N ASP A 87 -8.22 -16.42 -29.56
CA ASP A 87 -8.84 -17.06 -30.72
C ASP A 87 -7.93 -18.05 -31.43
N ALA A 88 -6.69 -18.28 -30.95
CA ALA A 88 -5.77 -19.26 -31.51
C ALA A 88 -6.44 -20.62 -31.50
N PRO A 89 -6.27 -21.44 -32.56
CA PRO A 89 -6.87 -22.76 -32.63
C PRO A 89 -6.35 -23.65 -31.49
N GLY A 90 -7.13 -23.70 -30.42
CA GLY A 90 -6.92 -24.51 -29.24
C GLY A 90 -8.21 -25.26 -28.88
N ARG A 91 -8.30 -25.73 -27.63
CA ARG A 91 -9.51 -26.42 -27.14
C ARG A 91 -10.75 -25.58 -27.39
N ARG A 92 -11.85 -26.22 -27.84
CA ARG A 92 -13.18 -25.60 -27.92
C ARG A 92 -13.52 -24.97 -26.58
N ARG A 93 -13.35 -23.64 -26.46
CA ARG A 93 -13.82 -22.89 -25.31
C ARG A 93 -15.32 -22.62 -25.52
N PRO A 94 -16.14 -22.74 -24.48
CA PRO A 94 -17.45 -22.09 -24.48
C PRO A 94 -17.23 -20.60 -24.74
N ARG A 95 -17.67 -20.11 -25.91
CA ARG A 95 -17.59 -18.69 -26.25
C ARG A 95 -18.74 -18.01 -25.51
N ALA A 96 -18.44 -17.08 -24.61
CA ALA A 96 -19.47 -16.16 -24.15
C ALA A 96 -20.10 -15.47 -25.38
N PRO A 97 -21.42 -15.24 -25.42
CA PRO A 97 -22.11 -14.75 -26.60
C PRO A 97 -21.45 -13.48 -27.15
N GLY A 98 -20.98 -13.55 -28.39
CA GLY A 98 -20.42 -12.41 -29.11
C GLY A 98 -21.52 -11.44 -29.50
N ARG A 99 -21.38 -10.17 -29.13
CA ARG A 99 -22.08 -9.06 -29.78
C ARG A 99 -21.03 -8.17 -30.41
N ALA A 100 -20.97 -8.18 -31.74
CA ALA A 100 -20.17 -7.21 -32.49
C ALA A 100 -20.73 -5.81 -32.18
N LEU A 101 -19.98 -5.03 -31.40
CA LEU A 101 -20.24 -3.61 -31.28
C LEU A 101 -19.61 -2.94 -32.52
N PRO A 102 -20.35 -2.07 -33.23
CA PRO A 102 -19.77 -1.33 -34.34
C PRO A 102 -18.60 -0.49 -33.82
N ALA A 103 -17.40 -0.78 -34.33
CA ALA A 103 -16.25 0.07 -34.08
C ALA A 103 -16.52 1.44 -34.69
N THR A 104 -16.40 2.50 -33.89
CA THR A 104 -16.40 3.88 -34.40
C THR A 104 -15.27 4.01 -35.41
N ALA A 105 -15.62 4.24 -36.67
CA ALA A 105 -14.69 4.65 -37.72
C ALA A 105 -14.46 6.16 -37.61
N ALA A 106 -13.17 6.54 -37.66
CA ALA A 106 -12.56 7.86 -37.86
C ALA A 106 -13.09 9.05 -37.03
#